data_AF-A0A432SYM6-F1
#
_entry.id   AF-A0A432SYM6-F1
#
_cell.length_a   1.000
_cell.length_b   1.000
_cell.length_c   1.000
_cell.angle_alpha   90.00
_cell.angle_beta   90.00
_cell.angle_gamma   90.00
#
_symmetry.space_group_name_H-M   'P 1'
#
loop_
_entity.id
_entity.type
_entity.pdbx_description
1 polymer ?
#
loop_
_entity_poly.entity_id
_entity_poly.type
_entity_poly.pdbx_seq_one_letter_code
_entity_poly.pdbx_strand_id
1 'polypeptide(L)'
;KVPAKYKTIKKLVVKSPAKTEVQEIPAETKTLTVKKMVAEPTLKQTLVPAKYKTVEKEVLDTPASFMWTNAETGAEKPWKSTGRQICLVETAAVTKDVTKVVLDTPATVTEETVPAEYKTIKVEKLVADAKEQRTPIEAEYKTIEKSKKISDSHVSWQRILCQTNMTKGVIKKIQTALNEKGYSTGKPDGVLGRGTRNSLEKYQKDNGLATGGITYETLDSLNIEL
;
A
#
# COMPACT_ATOMS: atom_id res chain seq x y z
N LYS A 1 17.23 69.19 -19.37
CA LYS A 1 17.48 67.85 -18.76
C LYS A 1 17.22 66.80 -19.84
N VAL A 2 18.11 65.84 -20.06
CA VAL A 2 17.87 64.75 -21.02
C VAL A 2 17.07 63.65 -20.31
N PRO A 3 15.95 63.16 -20.88
CA PRO A 3 15.12 62.14 -20.23
C PRO A 3 15.83 60.77 -20.18
N ALA A 4 15.38 59.91 -19.27
CA ALA A 4 15.88 58.53 -19.18
C ALA A 4 15.43 57.72 -20.40
N LYS A 5 16.31 56.85 -20.92
CA LYS A 5 15.98 55.94 -22.03
C LYS A 5 15.61 54.56 -21.50
N TYR A 6 14.53 53.99 -22.05
CA TYR A 6 14.04 52.65 -21.72
C TYR A 6 14.05 51.76 -22.95
N LYS A 7 14.26 50.46 -22.76
CA LYS A 7 14.07 49.43 -23.79
C LYS A 7 13.22 48.30 -23.26
N THR A 8 12.32 47.81 -24.09
CA THR A 8 11.55 46.60 -23.80
C THR A 8 12.45 45.39 -23.94
N ILE A 9 12.55 44.60 -22.87
CA ILE A 9 13.24 43.31 -22.87
C ILE A 9 12.22 42.20 -22.68
N LYS A 10 12.44 41.09 -23.39
CA LYS A 10 11.69 39.84 -23.18
C LYS A 10 12.35 39.08 -22.03
N LYS A 11 11.58 38.77 -20.98
CA LYS A 11 12.03 37.97 -19.84
C LYS A 11 11.20 36.70 -19.75
N LEU A 12 11.85 35.54 -19.77
CA LEU A 12 11.21 34.27 -19.47
C LEU A 12 10.95 34.19 -17.97
N VAL A 13 9.71 33.94 -17.57
CA VAL A 13 9.31 33.75 -16.17
C VAL A 13 8.54 32.45 -16.03
N VAL A 14 8.76 31.75 -14.92
CA VAL A 14 8.03 30.53 -14.57
C VAL A 14 6.57 30.91 -14.34
N LYS A 15 5.66 30.31 -15.10
CA LYS A 15 4.21 30.45 -14.93
C LYS A 15 3.68 29.43 -13.94
N SER A 16 4.16 28.19 -14.04
CA SER A 16 3.86 27.10 -13.12
C SER A 16 5.16 26.35 -12.80
N PRO A 17 5.54 26.19 -11.52
CA PRO A 17 6.75 25.47 -11.16
C PRO A 17 6.60 23.97 -11.45
N ALA A 18 7.73 23.29 -11.62
CA ALA A 18 7.73 21.84 -11.69
C ALA A 18 7.18 21.26 -10.39
N LYS A 19 6.32 20.24 -10.50
CA LYS A 19 5.74 19.56 -9.34
C LYS A 19 5.69 18.05 -9.59
N THR A 20 5.72 17.29 -8.51
CA THR A 20 5.57 15.83 -8.57
C THR A 20 4.15 15.47 -8.18
N GLU A 21 3.43 14.80 -9.06
CA GLU A 21 2.13 14.22 -8.74
C GLU A 21 2.35 12.80 -8.20
N VAL A 22 1.77 12.52 -7.03
CA VAL A 22 1.90 11.22 -6.34
C VAL A 22 0.57 10.52 -6.38
N GLN A 23 0.53 9.34 -6.98
CA GLN A 23 -0.62 8.45 -6.97
C GLN A 23 -0.32 7.24 -6.07
N GLU A 24 -1.15 7.06 -5.04
CA GLU A 24 -1.05 5.92 -4.13
C GLU A 24 -1.82 4.73 -4.71
N ILE A 25 -1.11 3.63 -4.95
CA ILE A 25 -1.70 2.35 -5.36
C ILE A 25 -1.79 1.47 -4.11
N PRO A 26 -3.00 1.12 -3.64
CA PRO A 26 -3.17 0.38 -2.39
C PRO A 26 -2.67 -1.06 -2.52
N ALA A 27 -2.37 -1.67 -1.37
CA ALA A 27 -1.98 -3.07 -1.29
C ALA A 27 -3.13 -4.01 -1.73
N GLU A 28 -2.80 -5.02 -2.53
CA GLU A 28 -3.76 -6.05 -2.95
C GLU A 28 -3.61 -7.29 -2.07
N THR A 29 -4.69 -7.69 -1.39
CA THR A 29 -4.75 -8.93 -0.60
C THR A 29 -5.64 -9.96 -1.30
N LYS A 30 -5.25 -11.23 -1.25
CA LYS A 30 -6.08 -12.36 -1.69
C LYS A 30 -6.38 -13.26 -0.52
N THR A 31 -7.63 -13.68 -0.39
CA THR A 31 -8.06 -14.63 0.64
C THR A 31 -7.75 -16.06 0.20
N LEU A 32 -6.91 -16.75 0.98
CA LEU A 32 -6.57 -18.15 0.76
C LEU A 32 -7.25 -19.03 1.80
N THR A 33 -7.82 -20.15 1.35
CA THR A 33 -8.40 -21.18 2.19
C THR A 33 -7.34 -22.24 2.48
N VAL A 34 -6.85 -22.28 3.72
CA VAL A 34 -5.86 -23.27 4.16
C VAL A 34 -6.53 -24.24 5.12
N LYS A 35 -6.39 -25.55 4.88
CA LYS A 35 -6.78 -26.59 5.83
C LYS A 35 -5.72 -26.68 6.92
N LYS A 36 -6.04 -26.24 8.13
CA LYS A 36 -5.18 -26.37 9.32
C LYS A 36 -5.63 -27.58 10.12
N MET A 37 -4.71 -28.49 10.41
CA MET A 37 -4.95 -29.60 11.33
C MET A 37 -5.19 -29.02 12.73
N VAL A 38 -6.33 -29.36 13.33
CA VAL A 38 -6.71 -28.88 14.66
C VAL A 38 -6.78 -30.00 15.70
N ALA A 39 -6.83 -31.25 15.24
CA ALA A 39 -6.68 -32.43 16.09
C ALA A 39 -5.88 -33.50 15.32
N GLU A 40 -4.86 -34.04 15.98
CA GLU A 40 -4.05 -35.15 15.49
C GLU A 40 -4.82 -36.47 15.59
N PRO A 41 -4.50 -37.49 14.75
CA PRO A 41 -5.16 -38.78 14.83
C PRO A 41 -4.82 -39.46 16.16
N THR A 42 -5.83 -39.95 16.87
CA THR A 42 -5.67 -40.55 18.20
C THR A 42 -6.14 -42.00 18.19
N LEU A 43 -5.43 -42.88 18.88
CA LEU A 43 -5.82 -44.28 19.05
C LEU A 43 -6.79 -44.38 20.23
N LYS A 44 -8.01 -44.86 19.97
CA LYS A 44 -8.96 -45.20 21.02
C LYS A 44 -8.84 -46.70 21.31
N GLN A 45 -8.34 -47.02 22.50
CA GLN A 45 -8.23 -48.40 22.97
C GLN A 45 -9.47 -48.78 23.78
N THR A 46 -10.16 -49.86 23.38
CA THR A 46 -11.30 -50.41 24.12
C THR A 46 -10.96 -51.80 24.62
N LEU A 47 -11.07 -52.02 25.93
CA LEU A 47 -10.76 -53.30 26.57
C LEU A 47 -11.95 -54.26 26.41
N VAL A 48 -11.75 -55.35 25.69
CA VAL A 48 -12.72 -56.45 25.62
C VAL A 48 -12.39 -57.42 26.76
N PRO A 49 -13.31 -57.61 27.74
CA PRO A 49 -13.01 -58.42 28.91
C PRO A 49 -12.86 -59.90 28.56
N ALA A 50 -12.03 -60.60 29.32
CA ALA A 50 -11.84 -62.04 29.20
C ALA A 50 -13.16 -62.78 29.46
N LYS A 51 -13.44 -63.81 28.64
CA LYS A 51 -14.57 -64.71 28.86
C LYS A 51 -14.07 -66.03 29.43
N TYR A 52 -14.78 -66.49 30.44
CA TYR A 52 -14.50 -67.74 31.13
C TYR A 52 -15.59 -68.76 30.81
N LYS A 53 -15.20 -70.02 30.64
CA LYS A 53 -16.14 -71.13 30.45
C LYS A 53 -15.90 -72.17 31.54
N THR A 54 -16.98 -72.65 32.14
CA THR A 54 -16.94 -73.75 33.09
C THR A 54 -16.92 -75.05 32.31
N VAL A 55 -15.86 -75.84 32.50
CA VAL A 55 -15.74 -77.19 31.91
C VAL A 55 -15.89 -78.19 33.05
N GLU A 56 -16.83 -79.11 32.88
CA GLU A 56 -17.01 -80.24 33.77
C GLU A 56 -16.01 -81.33 33.36
N LYS A 57 -15.17 -81.73 34.31
CA LYS A 57 -14.23 -82.83 34.12
C LYS A 57 -14.57 -83.89 35.14
N GLU A 58 -14.95 -85.05 34.66
CA GLU A 58 -15.08 -86.26 35.47
C GLU A 58 -13.68 -86.70 35.89
N VAL A 59 -13.41 -86.63 37.20
CA VAL A 59 -12.13 -87.06 37.77
C VAL A 59 -12.41 -88.25 38.67
N LEU A 60 -11.55 -89.26 38.54
CA LEU A 60 -11.56 -90.43 39.42
C LEU A 60 -11.32 -89.97 40.87
N ASP A 61 -12.34 -90.07 41.71
CA ASP A 61 -12.26 -89.68 43.14
C ASP A 61 -11.71 -90.86 43.95
N THR A 62 -12.32 -92.03 43.74
CA THR A 62 -11.85 -93.29 44.32
C THR A 62 -11.69 -94.38 43.25
N PRO A 63 -10.51 -95.02 43.17
CA PRO A 63 -10.29 -96.12 42.23
C PRO A 63 -11.13 -97.34 42.61
N ALA A 64 -11.51 -98.15 41.62
CA ALA A 64 -12.17 -99.43 41.85
C ALA A 64 -11.28 -100.32 42.72
N SER A 65 -11.89 -100.97 43.71
CA SER A 65 -11.16 -101.82 44.64
C SER A 65 -11.88 -103.14 44.85
N PHE A 66 -11.12 -104.18 45.16
CA PHE A 66 -11.66 -105.50 45.41
C PHE A 66 -11.65 -105.77 46.91
N MET A 67 -12.81 -106.11 47.48
CA MET A 67 -12.94 -106.41 48.90
C MET A 67 -13.66 -107.75 49.11
N TRP A 68 -13.09 -108.59 49.98
CA TRP A 68 -13.63 -109.92 50.31
C TRP A 68 -14.66 -109.82 51.44
N THR A 69 -15.90 -110.27 51.24
CA THR A 69 -16.99 -110.28 52.26
C THR A 69 -17.58 -111.69 52.45
N ASN A 70 -18.17 -111.99 53.62
CA ASN A 70 -18.67 -113.34 53.96
C ASN A 70 -20.10 -113.60 53.44
N ALA A 71 -20.38 -114.79 52.91
CA ALA A 71 -21.59 -115.13 52.14
C ALA A 71 -22.88 -115.50 52.95
N GLU A 72 -22.95 -115.24 54.26
CA GLU A 72 -23.92 -115.88 55.17
C GLU A 72 -25.25 -115.12 55.42
N THR A 73 -25.84 -114.46 54.43
CA THR A 73 -27.21 -113.92 54.55
C THR A 73 -28.14 -114.53 53.50
N GLY A 74 -28.66 -115.73 53.78
CA GLY A 74 -29.87 -116.26 53.14
C GLY A 74 -29.89 -117.78 52.86
N ALA A 75 -30.73 -118.48 53.61
CA ALA A 75 -31.38 -119.78 53.31
C ALA A 75 -30.70 -121.11 53.74
N GLU A 76 -31.10 -121.50 54.96
CA GLU A 76 -31.43 -122.82 55.56
C GLU A 76 -31.22 -124.17 54.83
N LYS A 77 -30.58 -125.09 55.61
CA LYS A 77 -30.65 -126.58 55.64
C LYS A 77 -29.77 -127.40 54.64
N PRO A 78 -29.23 -128.58 55.04
CA PRO A 78 -28.17 -128.71 56.06
C PRO A 78 -27.09 -129.76 55.69
N TRP A 79 -25.86 -129.36 55.34
CA TRP A 79 -24.63 -130.16 55.56
C TRP A 79 -23.47 -129.21 55.95
N LYS A 80 -22.63 -129.63 56.90
CA LYS A 80 -21.73 -128.79 57.73
C LYS A 80 -20.42 -128.37 57.03
N SER A 81 -20.19 -127.05 57.00
CA SER A 81 -18.98 -126.31 56.59
C SER A 81 -18.29 -125.68 57.80
N THR A 82 -16.97 -125.56 57.78
CA THR A 82 -16.23 -124.48 58.47
C THR A 82 -15.06 -123.96 57.60
N GLY A 83 -15.30 -123.86 56.29
CA GLY A 83 -14.48 -123.03 55.39
C GLY A 83 -15.30 -121.79 55.04
N ARG A 84 -14.93 -120.62 55.58
CA ARG A 84 -15.64 -119.36 55.32
C ARG A 84 -15.67 -119.09 53.82
N GLN A 85 -16.85 -119.25 53.21
CA GLN A 85 -17.08 -118.86 51.83
C GLN A 85 -17.06 -117.33 51.75
N ILE A 86 -15.95 -116.80 51.26
CA ILE A 86 -15.74 -115.37 51.03
C ILE A 86 -16.01 -115.05 49.56
N CYS A 87 -16.80 -114.03 49.31
CA CYS A 87 -17.07 -113.51 47.98
C CYS A 87 -16.16 -112.31 47.73
N LEU A 88 -15.45 -112.29 46.59
CA LEU A 88 -14.77 -111.10 46.11
C LEU A 88 -15.82 -110.18 45.49
N VAL A 89 -16.13 -109.09 46.18
CA VAL A 89 -17.06 -108.08 45.66
C VAL A 89 -16.22 -106.93 45.09
N GLU A 90 -16.47 -106.61 43.83
CA GLU A 90 -15.89 -105.43 43.18
C GLU A 90 -16.69 -104.19 43.62
N THR A 91 -16.01 -103.23 44.26
CA THR A 91 -16.57 -101.90 44.43
C THR A 91 -16.16 -101.06 43.24
N ALA A 92 -17.15 -100.65 42.46
CA ALA A 92 -16.91 -99.84 41.26
C ALA A 92 -16.22 -98.53 41.63
N ALA A 93 -15.32 -98.07 40.76
CA ALA A 93 -14.71 -96.76 40.84
C ALA A 93 -15.79 -95.68 40.92
N VAL A 94 -15.70 -94.78 41.89
CA VAL A 94 -16.60 -93.63 41.97
C VAL A 94 -15.88 -92.46 41.32
N THR A 95 -16.46 -91.98 40.24
CA THR A 95 -16.06 -90.73 39.61
C THR A 95 -16.80 -89.57 40.26
N LYS A 96 -16.16 -88.41 40.30
CA LYS A 96 -16.76 -87.17 40.75
C LYS A 96 -16.55 -86.10 39.70
N ASP A 97 -17.63 -85.38 39.40
CA ASP A 97 -17.57 -84.23 38.51
C ASP A 97 -16.95 -83.04 39.24
N VAL A 98 -15.83 -82.55 38.72
CA VAL A 98 -15.19 -81.33 39.20
C VAL A 98 -15.38 -80.24 38.16
N THR A 99 -15.96 -79.12 38.58
CA THR A 99 -16.11 -77.95 37.73
C THR A 99 -14.82 -77.13 37.76
N LYS A 100 -14.23 -76.87 36.59
CA LYS A 100 -13.08 -75.98 36.45
C LYS A 100 -13.44 -74.82 35.54
N VAL A 101 -13.23 -73.60 36.02
CA VAL A 101 -13.35 -72.39 35.20
C VAL A 101 -12.06 -72.23 34.39
N VAL A 102 -12.17 -72.35 33.07
CA VAL A 102 -11.04 -72.20 32.15
C VAL A 102 -11.23 -70.90 31.36
N LEU A 103 -10.13 -70.18 31.15
CA LEU A 103 -10.09 -69.00 30.28
C LEU A 103 -10.34 -69.46 28.83
N ASP A 104 -11.42 -68.98 28.23
CA ASP A 104 -11.82 -69.35 26.86
C ASP A 104 -11.20 -68.37 25.86
N THR A 105 -11.49 -67.08 26.02
CA THR A 105 -10.90 -66.01 25.20
C THR A 105 -10.17 -65.01 26.10
N PRO A 106 -8.86 -64.75 25.87
CA PRO A 106 -8.11 -63.79 26.67
C PRO A 106 -8.62 -62.36 26.44
N ALA A 107 -8.42 -61.50 27.44
CA ALA A 107 -8.72 -60.08 27.30
C ALA A 107 -7.91 -59.52 26.13
N THR A 108 -8.59 -58.87 25.19
CA THR A 108 -7.98 -58.32 23.98
C THR A 108 -8.24 -56.82 23.95
N VAL A 109 -7.23 -56.06 23.53
CA VAL A 109 -7.35 -54.63 23.29
C VAL A 109 -7.69 -54.43 21.82
N THR A 110 -8.85 -53.86 21.54
CA THR A 110 -9.20 -53.44 20.19
C THR A 110 -8.83 -51.98 20.03
N GLU A 111 -8.05 -51.66 19.00
CA GLU A 111 -7.64 -50.30 18.67
C GLU A 111 -8.49 -49.76 17.52
N GLU A 112 -9.12 -48.60 17.74
CA GLU A 112 -9.85 -47.87 16.71
C GLU A 112 -9.14 -46.54 16.44
N THR A 113 -8.79 -46.26 15.19
CA THR A 113 -8.12 -45.02 14.78
C THR A 113 -9.13 -43.89 14.62
N VAL A 114 -9.08 -42.87 15.47
CA VAL A 114 -9.85 -41.64 15.28
C VAL A 114 -9.09 -40.75 14.29
N PRO A 115 -9.68 -40.39 13.12
CA PRO A 115 -8.96 -39.63 12.09
C PRO A 115 -8.71 -38.18 12.52
N ALA A 116 -7.69 -37.56 11.92
CA ALA A 116 -7.35 -36.16 12.16
C ALA A 116 -8.47 -35.22 11.69
N GLU A 117 -8.79 -34.20 12.49
CA GLU A 117 -9.76 -33.16 12.14
C GLU A 117 -9.05 -31.95 11.53
N TYR A 118 -9.53 -31.50 10.37
CA TYR A 118 -9.03 -30.30 9.68
C TYR A 118 -10.09 -29.21 9.67
N LYS A 119 -9.72 -27.99 10.06
CA LYS A 119 -10.55 -26.80 9.90
C LYS A 119 -10.01 -25.93 8.76
N THR A 120 -10.91 -25.41 7.93
CA THR A 120 -10.56 -24.48 6.85
C THR A 120 -10.52 -23.07 7.41
N ILE A 121 -9.34 -22.46 7.43
CA ILE A 121 -9.14 -21.07 7.87
C ILE A 121 -8.95 -20.20 6.63
N LYS A 122 -9.63 -19.06 6.59
CA LYS A 122 -9.41 -18.01 5.57
C LYS A 122 -8.29 -17.11 6.07
N VAL A 123 -7.17 -17.08 5.36
CA VAL A 123 -6.03 -16.20 5.66
C VAL A 123 -5.89 -15.21 4.52
N GLU A 124 -5.77 -13.92 4.84
CA GLU A 124 -5.45 -12.89 3.86
C GLU A 124 -3.95 -12.92 3.57
N LYS A 125 -3.59 -13.21 2.31
CA LYS A 125 -2.21 -13.16 1.84
C LYS A 125 -2.01 -11.90 1.02
N LEU A 126 -1.04 -11.09 1.41
CA LEU A 126 -0.58 -9.94 0.65
C LEU A 126 0.03 -10.40 -0.68
N VAL A 127 -0.50 -9.91 -1.80
CA VAL A 127 -0.06 -10.28 -3.16
C VAL A 127 0.72 -9.15 -3.81
N ALA A 128 0.41 -7.90 -3.45
CA ALA A 128 1.19 -6.74 -3.83
C ALA A 128 1.21 -5.73 -2.68
N ASP A 129 2.41 -5.24 -2.35
CA ASP A 129 2.58 -4.13 -1.42
C ASP A 129 2.03 -2.84 -2.02
N ALA A 130 1.64 -1.89 -1.15
CA ALA A 130 1.28 -0.55 -1.57
C ALA A 130 2.48 0.14 -2.24
N LYS A 131 2.25 0.85 -3.34
CA LYS A 131 3.30 1.53 -4.09
C LYS A 131 2.88 2.95 -4.44
N GLU A 132 3.84 3.86 -4.40
CA GLU A 132 3.69 5.23 -4.88
C GLU A 132 4.15 5.33 -6.33
N GLN A 133 3.27 5.80 -7.22
CA GLN A 133 3.64 6.19 -8.57
C GLN A 133 3.85 7.71 -8.62
N ARG A 134 5.06 8.14 -8.98
CA ARG A 134 5.45 9.56 -9.04
C ARG A 134 5.60 10.00 -10.49
N THR A 135 4.80 10.97 -10.92
CA THR A 135 4.87 11.55 -12.27
C THR A 135 5.41 12.97 -12.19
N PRO A 136 6.57 13.29 -12.79
CA PRO A 136 7.08 14.64 -12.83
C PRO A 136 6.30 15.48 -13.85
N ILE A 137 5.80 16.64 -13.41
CA ILE A 137 5.19 17.65 -14.27
C ILE A 137 6.22 18.77 -14.44
N GLU A 138 6.65 18.97 -15.69
CA GLU A 138 7.63 19.98 -16.06
C GLU A 138 7.15 21.42 -15.84
N ALA A 139 8.08 22.34 -15.65
CA ALA A 139 7.76 23.75 -15.45
C ALA A 139 7.25 24.40 -16.75
N GLU A 140 6.13 25.13 -16.65
CA GLU A 140 5.60 25.92 -17.76
C GLU A 140 6.18 27.35 -17.69
N TYR A 141 6.73 27.84 -18.80
CA TYR A 141 7.32 29.18 -18.90
C TYR A 141 6.48 30.11 -19.75
N LYS A 142 6.47 31.40 -19.42
CA LYS A 142 5.91 32.45 -20.28
C LYS A 142 6.91 33.59 -20.48
N THR A 143 6.87 34.19 -21.65
CA THR A 143 7.69 35.39 -21.95
C THR A 143 6.87 36.63 -21.60
N ILE A 144 7.38 37.45 -20.68
CA ILE A 144 6.80 38.76 -20.37
C ILE A 144 7.69 39.88 -20.91
N GLU A 145 7.06 40.94 -21.39
CA GLU A 145 7.75 42.17 -21.78
C GLU A 145 7.93 43.07 -20.56
N LYS A 146 9.18 43.48 -20.29
CA LYS A 146 9.52 44.38 -19.19
C LYS A 146 10.32 45.56 -19.72
N SER A 147 9.97 46.78 -19.29
CA SER A 147 10.80 47.96 -19.56
C SER A 147 12.07 47.91 -18.68
N LYS A 148 13.24 47.99 -19.31
CA LYS A 148 14.53 48.14 -18.65
C LYS A 148 15.08 49.53 -18.96
N LYS A 149 15.37 50.31 -17.92
CA LYS A 149 16.06 51.59 -18.02
C LYS A 149 17.50 51.34 -18.49
N ILE A 150 17.88 51.92 -19.63
CA ILE A 150 19.22 51.82 -20.19
C ILE A 150 20.10 52.95 -19.67
N SER A 151 19.55 54.16 -19.58
CA SER A 151 20.28 55.34 -19.13
C SER A 151 19.42 56.19 -18.21
N ASP A 152 20.06 56.75 -17.19
CA ASP A 152 19.41 57.70 -16.30
C ASP A 152 19.20 59.07 -16.95
N SER A 153 18.21 59.78 -16.42
CA SER A 153 17.99 61.17 -16.80
C SER A 153 19.09 62.03 -16.17
N HIS A 154 19.78 62.81 -17.00
CA HIS A 154 20.91 63.63 -16.58
C HIS A 154 20.79 65.05 -17.09
N VAL A 155 21.56 65.96 -16.49
CA VAL A 155 21.70 67.33 -16.98
C VAL A 155 22.82 67.33 -18.02
N SER A 156 22.54 67.90 -19.19
CA SER A 156 23.51 68.04 -20.28
C SER A 156 23.64 69.52 -20.63
N TRP A 157 24.87 69.98 -20.79
CA TRP A 157 25.17 71.33 -21.27
C TRP A 157 24.99 71.36 -22.78
N GLN A 158 23.83 71.86 -23.22
CA GLN A 158 23.48 71.99 -24.63
C GLN A 158 23.52 73.46 -25.06
N ARG A 159 23.91 73.69 -26.31
CA ARG A 159 23.79 75.03 -26.91
C ARG A 159 22.30 75.34 -27.06
N ILE A 160 21.87 76.46 -26.47
CA ILE A 160 20.49 76.95 -26.59
C ILE A 160 20.41 78.08 -27.61
N LEU A 161 19.29 78.15 -28.32
CA LEU A 161 18.94 79.28 -29.16
C LEU A 161 18.78 80.51 -28.26
N CYS A 162 19.62 81.51 -28.47
CA CYS A 162 19.57 82.77 -27.74
C CYS A 162 18.42 83.66 -28.24
N GLN A 163 18.01 84.62 -27.41
CA GLN A 163 16.90 85.53 -27.73
C GLN A 163 17.10 86.30 -29.05
N THR A 164 18.34 86.65 -29.39
CA THR A 164 18.68 87.36 -30.64
C THR A 164 18.33 86.57 -31.90
N ASN A 165 18.35 85.23 -31.82
CA ASN A 165 18.03 84.35 -32.95
C ASN A 165 16.59 83.80 -32.87
N MET A 166 15.82 84.13 -31.83
CA MET A 166 14.40 83.77 -31.68
C MET A 166 13.49 84.74 -32.46
N THR A 167 13.73 84.86 -33.76
CA THR A 167 12.89 85.72 -34.62
C THR A 167 11.51 85.09 -34.85
N LYS A 168 10.50 85.94 -35.15
CA LYS A 168 9.14 85.46 -35.48
C LYS A 168 9.13 84.42 -36.62
N GLY A 169 10.04 84.57 -37.59
CA GLY A 169 10.21 83.63 -38.68
C GLY A 169 10.71 82.26 -38.22
N VAL A 170 11.74 82.24 -37.37
CA VAL A 170 12.28 81.00 -36.79
C VAL A 170 11.24 80.31 -35.92
N ILE A 171 10.51 81.04 -35.06
CA ILE A 171 9.47 80.45 -34.21
C ILE A 171 8.32 79.87 -35.05
N LYS A 172 7.93 80.51 -36.16
CA LYS A 172 6.95 79.92 -37.09
C LYS A 172 7.45 78.61 -37.69
N LYS A 173 8.71 78.55 -38.13
CA LYS A 173 9.30 77.28 -38.64
C LYS A 173 9.22 76.19 -37.57
N ILE A 174 9.55 76.50 -36.31
CA ILE A 174 9.48 75.56 -35.19
C ILE A 174 8.04 75.09 -34.95
N GLN A 175 7.08 76.00 -34.89
CA GLN A 175 5.65 75.66 -34.71
C GLN A 175 5.13 74.77 -35.84
N THR A 176 5.47 75.11 -37.10
CA THR A 176 5.10 74.31 -38.27
C THR A 176 5.71 72.92 -38.19
N ALA A 177 7.01 72.80 -37.95
CA ALA A 177 7.69 71.50 -37.85
C ALA A 177 7.16 70.65 -36.69
N LEU A 178 6.85 71.26 -35.55
CA LEU A 178 6.21 70.56 -34.41
C LEU A 178 4.81 70.05 -34.79
N ASN A 179 4.00 70.88 -35.44
CA ASN A 179 2.66 70.48 -35.91
C ASN A 179 2.74 69.33 -36.92
N GLU A 180 3.65 69.39 -37.88
CA GLU A 180 3.89 68.33 -38.88
C GLU A 180 4.27 67.00 -38.22
N LYS A 181 5.04 67.05 -37.12
CA LYS A 181 5.39 65.88 -36.32
C LYS A 181 4.29 65.44 -35.33
N GLY A 182 3.10 66.06 -35.38
CA GLY A 182 1.95 65.72 -34.53
C GLY A 182 1.95 66.37 -33.14
N TYR A 183 2.86 67.30 -32.86
CA TYR A 183 2.93 68.05 -31.61
C TYR A 183 2.18 69.37 -31.77
N SER A 184 0.89 69.40 -31.41
CA SER A 184 0.02 70.56 -31.63
C SER A 184 0.50 71.82 -30.89
N THR A 185 0.98 72.80 -31.65
CA THR A 185 1.35 74.15 -31.17
C THR A 185 0.24 75.17 -31.42
N GLY A 186 -0.84 74.79 -32.11
CA GLY A 186 -1.88 75.70 -32.61
C GLY A 186 -1.51 76.31 -33.97
N LYS A 187 -2.06 77.48 -34.29
CA LYS A 187 -1.72 78.21 -35.53
C LYS A 187 -0.27 78.73 -35.44
N PRO A 188 0.60 78.47 -36.43
CA PRO A 188 1.96 79.02 -36.48
C PRO A 188 1.96 80.55 -36.60
N ASP A 189 1.91 81.23 -35.46
CA ASP A 189 1.83 82.68 -35.33
C ASP A 189 3.21 83.35 -35.13
N GLY A 190 4.23 82.55 -34.81
CA GLY A 190 5.59 82.98 -34.50
C GLY A 190 5.76 83.45 -33.06
N VAL A 191 4.82 83.12 -32.17
CA VAL A 191 4.86 83.48 -30.75
C VAL A 191 5.19 82.24 -29.92
N LEU A 192 6.23 82.34 -29.10
CA LEU A 192 6.59 81.28 -28.15
C LEU A 192 5.64 81.34 -26.93
N GLY A 193 4.41 80.86 -27.12
CA GLY A 193 3.38 80.77 -26.08
C GLY A 193 3.50 79.51 -25.21
N ARG A 194 2.53 79.31 -24.30
CA ARG A 194 2.45 78.11 -23.46
C ARG A 194 2.25 76.84 -24.28
N GLY A 195 1.40 76.90 -25.31
CA GLY A 195 1.15 75.77 -26.23
C GLY A 195 2.43 75.34 -26.93
N THR A 196 3.14 76.27 -27.57
CA THR A 196 4.41 76.00 -28.24
C THR A 196 5.47 75.43 -27.28
N ARG A 197 5.62 75.99 -26.07
CA ARG A 197 6.58 75.47 -25.07
C ARG A 197 6.24 74.05 -24.62
N ASN A 198 4.98 73.76 -24.32
CA ASN A 198 4.58 72.42 -23.88
C ASN A 198 4.80 71.37 -24.97
N SER A 199 4.44 71.71 -26.21
CA SER A 199 4.61 70.82 -27.37
C SER A 199 6.08 70.61 -27.72
N LEU A 200 6.90 71.66 -27.61
CA LEU A 200 8.35 71.55 -27.71
C LEU A 200 8.93 70.62 -26.64
N GLU A 201 8.56 70.81 -25.37
CA GLU A 201 9.06 69.97 -24.27
C GLU A 201 8.63 68.51 -24.45
N LYS A 202 7.40 68.28 -24.90
CA LYS A 202 6.90 66.93 -25.24
C LYS A 202 7.71 66.31 -26.37
N TYR A 203 7.93 67.04 -27.46
CA TYR A 203 8.77 66.61 -28.56
C TYR A 203 10.19 66.26 -28.09
N GLN A 204 10.80 67.11 -27.27
CA GLN A 204 12.11 66.86 -26.70
C GLN A 204 12.13 65.60 -25.84
N LYS A 205 11.12 65.37 -25.00
CA LYS A 205 11.00 64.16 -24.17
C LYS A 205 10.88 62.89 -25.02
N ASP A 206 10.00 62.91 -26.00
CA ASP A 206 9.68 61.74 -26.83
C ASP A 206 10.86 61.36 -27.74
N ASN A 207 11.69 62.33 -28.13
CA ASN A 207 12.89 62.10 -28.95
C ASN A 207 14.18 61.96 -28.13
N GLY A 208 14.11 61.98 -26.79
CA GLY A 208 15.28 61.82 -25.95
C GLY A 208 16.25 63.01 -25.96
N LEU A 209 15.77 64.21 -26.28
CA LEU A 209 16.52 65.45 -26.37
C LEU A 209 16.51 66.21 -25.03
N ALA A 210 17.44 67.15 -24.87
CA ALA A 210 17.48 68.00 -23.68
C ALA A 210 16.26 68.94 -23.61
N THR A 211 15.51 68.86 -22.50
CA THR A 211 14.38 69.75 -22.20
C THR A 211 14.79 71.04 -21.49
N GLY A 212 13.92 72.06 -21.54
CA GLY A 212 14.05 73.31 -20.77
C GLY A 212 14.36 74.55 -21.61
N GLY A 213 14.62 74.39 -22.90
CA GLY A 213 14.84 75.48 -23.85
C GLY A 213 14.92 74.94 -25.27
N ILE A 214 14.93 75.83 -26.26
CA ILE A 214 15.14 75.44 -27.67
C ILE A 214 16.64 75.21 -27.85
N THR A 215 17.09 73.95 -27.90
CA THR A 215 18.50 73.63 -28.16
C THR A 215 18.79 73.57 -29.66
N TYR A 216 20.04 73.77 -30.07
CA TYR A 216 20.45 73.56 -31.47
C TYR A 216 20.16 72.13 -31.93
N GLU A 217 20.44 71.14 -31.08
CA GLU A 217 20.06 69.74 -31.34
C GLU A 217 18.56 69.56 -31.60
N THR A 218 17.71 70.33 -30.90
CA THR A 218 16.27 70.32 -31.16
C THR A 218 15.94 70.91 -32.53
N LEU A 219 16.60 72.00 -32.93
CA LEU A 219 16.42 72.61 -34.25
C LEU A 219 16.89 71.68 -35.37
N ASP A 220 18.05 71.06 -35.21
CA ASP A 220 18.60 70.08 -36.15
C ASP A 220 17.63 68.90 -36.30
N SER A 221 17.09 68.39 -35.18
CA SER A 221 16.11 67.29 -35.22
C SER A 221 14.79 67.68 -35.92
N LEU A 222 14.46 68.98 -35.94
CA LEU A 222 13.30 69.54 -36.64
C LEU A 222 13.64 69.99 -38.07
N ASN A 223 14.87 69.78 -38.54
CA ASN A 223 15.40 70.25 -39.82
C ASN A 223 15.27 71.78 -40.01
N ILE A 224 15.60 72.55 -38.98
CA ILE A 224 15.52 74.03 -39.00
C ILE A 224 16.93 74.61 -38.95
N GLU A 225 17.35 75.17 -40.07
CA GLU A 225 18.60 75.93 -40.18
C GLU A 225 18.38 77.41 -39.80
N LEU A 226 19.39 77.98 -39.13
CA LEU A 226 19.40 79.35 -38.60
C LEU A 226 20.30 80.27 -39.41
#